data_AF-A0A6J1QYK0-F1
#
_entry.id   AF-A0A6J1QYK0-F1
#
_cell.length_a   1.000
_cell.length_b   1.000
_cell.length_c   1.000
_cell.angle_alpha   90.00
_cell.angle_beta   90.00
_cell.angle_gamma   90.00
#
_symmetry.space_group_name_H-M   'P 1'
#
loop_
_entity.id
_entity.type
_entity.pdbx_description
1 polymer ?
#
loop_
_entity_poly.entity_id
_entity_poly.type
_entity_poly.pdbx_seq_one_letter_code
_entity_poly.pdbx_strand_id
1 'polypeptide(L)'
;MLQTKEEHDIMRKYAETGRWYALIYCSFIYVTTVIFATTALVPRILDVLFPLNTSRPVMLPYPAYYFVDENQYFYYIFCHELFTGSIGMTGLIAHDTTFFVYVEHVCGLFAIVGFRFEHVSHKRSTMEKNMFNHPDAVYHKNIVISIYAHHKALQFAEFLESTFTISFAVQLLFVTVGLSITLVQLSIQLHNLAEALRYFVFISAQLFHLFCLSFLGQKLIDHSLETCDKIYYSLWYTIPVKEQKLLMFVMRKSIEASVLTAGKIYIFSLENFTTIVQSSMSYFTLLSSFDV
;
A
#
# COMPACT_ATOMS: atom_id res chain seq x y z
N MET A 1 14.39 22.22 -2.51
CA MET A 1 12.90 22.21 -2.47
C MET A 1 12.37 22.37 -1.05
N LEU A 2 13.13 22.01 -0.02
CA LEU A 2 12.84 22.30 1.39
C LEU A 2 13.57 23.59 1.81
N GLN A 3 12.93 24.44 2.61
CA GLN A 3 13.44 25.76 3.00
C GLN A 3 13.66 25.91 4.51
N THR A 4 12.89 25.18 5.32
CA THR A 4 12.93 25.33 6.78
C THR A 4 13.17 23.98 7.47
N LYS A 5 13.62 24.04 8.72
CA LYS A 5 13.86 22.84 9.53
C LYS A 5 12.58 22.02 9.70
N GLU A 6 11.45 22.68 9.86
CA GLU A 6 10.14 22.06 9.99
C GLU A 6 9.77 21.27 8.73
N GLU A 7 10.04 21.82 7.53
CA GLU A 7 9.81 21.09 6.28
C GLU A 7 10.70 19.85 6.15
N HIS A 8 11.94 19.93 6.63
CA HIS A 8 12.83 18.77 6.72
C HIS A 8 12.31 17.72 7.72
N ASP A 9 11.82 18.15 8.88
CA ASP A 9 11.27 17.27 9.91
C ASP A 9 9.97 16.58 9.43
N ILE A 10 9.11 17.30 8.70
CA ILE A 10 7.93 16.72 8.04
C ILE A 10 8.36 15.63 7.05
N MET A 11 9.24 15.96 6.09
CA MET A 11 9.66 14.97 5.07
C MET A 11 10.35 13.76 5.71
N ARG A 12 11.14 13.97 6.76
CA ARG A 12 11.78 12.89 7.53
C ARG A 12 10.75 11.97 8.16
N LYS A 13 9.70 12.52 8.78
CA LYS A 13 8.61 11.73 9.37
C LYS A 13 7.95 10.82 8.34
N TYR A 14 7.66 11.32 7.13
CA TYR A 14 7.07 10.50 6.07
C TYR A 14 8.04 9.44 5.52
N ALA A 15 9.33 9.78 5.37
CA ALA A 15 10.35 8.81 4.98
C ALA A 15 10.50 7.67 6.02
N GLU A 16 10.51 8.01 7.31
CA GLU A 16 10.55 7.03 8.40
C GLU A 16 9.28 6.19 8.45
N THR A 17 8.11 6.79 8.21
CA THR A 17 6.82 6.08 8.14
C THR A 17 6.80 5.09 6.98
N GLY A 18 7.23 5.50 5.78
CA GLY A 18 7.33 4.60 4.63
C GLY A 18 8.30 3.46 4.84
N ARG A 19 9.44 3.72 5.51
CA ARG A 19 10.36 2.65 5.92
C ARG A 19 9.69 1.66 6.87
N TRP A 20 8.94 2.14 7.86
CA TRP A 20 8.22 1.26 8.79
C TRP A 20 7.15 0.43 8.08
N TYR A 21 6.35 1.02 7.19
CA TYR A 21 5.39 0.28 6.39
C TYR A 21 6.05 -0.80 5.53
N ALA A 22 7.15 -0.46 4.85
CA ALA A 22 7.92 -1.44 4.10
C ALA A 22 8.43 -2.58 4.99
N LEU A 23 9.01 -2.28 6.15
CA LEU A 23 9.51 -3.30 7.07
C LEU A 23 8.42 -4.22 7.62
N ILE A 24 7.28 -3.65 8.04
CA ILE A 24 6.13 -4.41 8.54
C ILE A 24 5.60 -5.33 7.43
N TYR A 25 5.44 -4.80 6.22
CA TYR A 25 4.97 -5.55 5.07
C TYR A 25 5.92 -6.68 4.68
N CYS A 26 7.22 -6.39 4.51
CA CYS A 26 8.24 -7.40 4.26
C CYS A 26 8.19 -8.52 5.31
N SER A 27 8.18 -8.14 6.59
CA SER A 27 8.19 -9.09 7.70
C SER A 27 6.97 -9.99 7.66
N PHE A 28 5.78 -9.42 7.47
CA PHE A 28 4.54 -10.17 7.37
C PHE A 28 4.57 -11.13 6.19
N ILE A 29 4.93 -10.67 4.99
CA ILE A 29 4.96 -11.50 3.78
C ILE A 29 5.98 -12.64 3.94
N TYR A 30 7.22 -12.37 4.37
CA TYR A 30 8.22 -13.44 4.60
C TYR A 30 7.77 -14.45 5.65
N VAL A 31 7.17 -14.00 6.76
CA VAL A 31 6.63 -14.90 7.80
C VAL A 31 5.53 -15.78 7.21
N THR A 32 4.58 -15.21 6.46
CA THR A 32 3.52 -16.01 5.81
C THR A 32 4.08 -16.99 4.78
N THR A 33 5.09 -16.61 4.00
CA THR A 33 5.77 -17.51 3.04
C THR A 33 6.46 -18.67 3.75
N VAL A 34 7.16 -18.42 4.86
CA VAL A 34 7.81 -19.47 5.65
C VAL A 34 6.76 -20.41 6.25
N ILE A 35 5.70 -19.86 6.87
CA ILE A 35 4.61 -20.68 7.43
C ILE A 35 4.00 -21.55 6.34
N PHE A 36 3.67 -20.97 5.18
CA PHE A 36 3.14 -21.69 4.03
C PHE A 36 4.07 -22.81 3.56
N ALA A 37 5.37 -22.55 3.44
CA ALA A 37 6.33 -23.59 3.03
C ALA A 37 6.42 -24.71 4.07
N THR A 38 6.44 -24.37 5.36
CA THR A 38 6.61 -25.37 6.43
C THR A 38 5.45 -26.35 6.58
N THR A 39 4.25 -26.06 6.03
CA THR A 39 3.14 -27.04 6.05
C THR A 39 3.49 -28.34 5.31
N ALA A 40 4.41 -28.28 4.34
CA ALA A 40 4.94 -29.44 3.63
C ALA A 40 5.70 -30.45 4.54
N LEU A 41 6.18 -29.99 5.70
CA LEU A 41 6.88 -30.85 6.67
C LEU A 41 5.92 -31.63 7.57
N VAL A 42 4.64 -31.24 7.63
CA VAL A 42 3.66 -31.81 8.56
C VAL A 42 3.50 -33.33 8.40
N PRO A 43 3.35 -33.90 7.18
CA PRO A 43 3.23 -35.35 7.03
C PRO A 43 4.44 -36.12 7.60
N ARG A 44 5.66 -35.62 7.37
CA ARG A 44 6.89 -36.26 7.86
C ARG A 44 7.06 -36.15 9.37
N ILE A 45 6.67 -35.01 9.96
CA ILE A 45 6.64 -34.86 11.42
C ILE A 45 5.63 -35.85 12.03
N LEU A 46 4.45 -36.00 11.41
CA LEU A 46 3.44 -36.95 11.85
C LEU A 46 3.88 -38.41 11.67
N ASP A 47 4.67 -38.76 10.65
CA ASP A 47 5.22 -40.12 10.50
C ASP A 47 6.17 -40.50 11.64
N VAL A 48 6.90 -39.53 12.20
CA VAL A 48 7.79 -39.76 13.36
C VAL A 48 7.01 -39.82 14.67
N LEU A 49 6.04 -38.93 14.88
CA LEU A 49 5.30 -38.82 16.15
C LEU A 49 4.13 -39.81 16.26
N PHE A 50 3.44 -40.06 15.15
CA PHE A 50 2.23 -40.89 15.05
C PHE A 50 2.29 -41.75 13.78
N PRO A 51 3.15 -42.78 13.76
CA PRO A 51 3.34 -43.64 12.60
C PRO A 51 2.04 -44.37 12.24
N LEU A 52 1.70 -44.37 10.95
CA LEU A 52 0.59 -45.14 10.41
C LEU A 52 1.11 -46.43 9.78
N ASN A 53 0.23 -47.43 9.65
CA ASN A 53 0.56 -48.70 8.97
C ASN A 53 0.77 -48.52 7.46
N THR A 54 0.36 -47.36 6.92
CA THR A 54 0.56 -46.91 5.54
C THR A 54 1.33 -45.59 5.53
N SER A 55 2.18 -45.39 4.52
CA SER A 55 2.92 -44.12 4.35
C SER A 55 1.98 -42.98 3.98
N ARG A 56 2.17 -41.80 4.60
CA ARG A 56 1.47 -40.57 4.21
C ARG A 56 1.99 -40.08 2.84
N PRO A 57 1.17 -39.42 2.02
CA PRO A 57 1.63 -38.86 0.74
C PRO A 57 2.65 -37.74 0.97
N VAL A 58 3.59 -37.59 0.03
CA VAL A 58 4.51 -36.45 0.00
C VAL A 58 3.72 -35.20 -0.32
N MET A 59 3.94 -34.15 0.48
CA MET A 59 3.38 -32.84 0.25
C MET A 59 4.51 -31.88 -0.03
N LEU A 60 4.56 -31.32 -1.24
CA LEU A 60 5.48 -30.25 -1.60
C LEU A 60 4.84 -28.88 -1.32
N PRO A 61 5.62 -27.85 -0.92
CA PRO A 61 5.16 -26.47 -0.80
C PRO A 61 4.33 -26.00 -2.01
N TYR A 62 4.84 -26.25 -3.23
CA TYR A 62 4.12 -26.05 -4.48
C TYR A 62 4.40 -27.21 -5.45
N PRO A 63 3.44 -27.58 -6.32
CA PRO A 63 3.63 -28.71 -7.23
C PRO A 63 4.70 -28.37 -8.28
N ALA A 64 5.77 -29.17 -8.34
CA ALA A 64 6.85 -29.02 -9.30
C ALA A 64 7.45 -30.40 -9.66
N TYR A 65 7.83 -30.58 -10.93
CA TYR A 65 8.39 -31.84 -11.41
C TYR A 65 9.92 -31.77 -11.47
N TYR A 66 10.61 -32.56 -10.65
CA TYR A 66 12.07 -32.53 -10.50
C TYR A 66 12.83 -33.64 -11.25
N PHE A 67 12.15 -34.50 -12.00
CA PHE A 67 12.74 -35.66 -12.69
C PHE A 67 13.53 -36.63 -11.77
N VAL A 68 13.28 -36.58 -10.46
CA VAL A 68 13.87 -37.46 -9.44
C VAL A 68 12.78 -37.98 -8.51
N ASP A 69 13.09 -39.02 -7.73
CA ASP A 69 12.17 -39.53 -6.72
C ASP A 69 11.97 -38.49 -5.60
N GLU A 70 10.75 -37.94 -5.50
CA GLU A 70 10.40 -36.89 -4.55
C GLU A 70 10.52 -37.33 -3.09
N ASN A 71 10.34 -38.64 -2.82
CA ASN A 71 10.41 -39.18 -1.48
C ASN A 71 11.85 -39.24 -0.97
N GLN A 72 12.76 -39.73 -1.83
CA GLN A 72 14.18 -39.87 -1.56
C GLN A 72 14.89 -38.52 -1.47
N TYR A 73 14.58 -37.58 -2.37
CA TYR A 73 15.27 -36.28 -2.48
C TYR A 73 14.53 -35.12 -1.83
N PHE A 74 13.49 -35.39 -1.04
CA PHE A 74 12.59 -34.38 -0.47
C PHE A 74 13.29 -33.18 0.17
N TYR A 75 14.28 -33.39 1.05
CA TYR A 75 14.93 -32.27 1.73
C TYR A 75 15.72 -31.37 0.78
N TYR A 76 16.33 -31.95 -0.27
CA TYR A 76 17.01 -31.17 -1.31
C TYR A 76 16.00 -30.36 -2.14
N ILE A 77 14.87 -30.99 -2.52
CA ILE A 77 13.77 -30.33 -3.24
C ILE A 77 13.19 -29.20 -2.39
N PHE A 78 12.86 -29.48 -1.14
CA PHE A 78 12.31 -28.50 -0.20
C PHE A 78 13.24 -27.30 0.01
N CYS A 79 14.54 -27.54 0.20
CA CYS A 79 15.51 -26.45 0.32
C CYS A 79 15.63 -25.63 -0.98
N HIS A 80 15.61 -26.28 -2.14
CA HIS A 80 15.60 -25.60 -3.43
C HIS A 80 14.34 -24.75 -3.58
N GLU A 81 13.17 -25.29 -3.29
CA GLU A 81 11.89 -24.58 -3.37
C GLU A 81 11.80 -23.39 -2.43
N LEU A 82 12.28 -23.53 -1.19
CA LEU A 82 12.34 -22.44 -0.24
C LEU A 82 13.24 -21.31 -0.76
N PHE A 83 14.39 -21.66 -1.35
CA PHE A 83 15.33 -20.68 -1.88
C PHE A 83 14.77 -19.96 -3.12
N THR A 84 14.27 -20.70 -4.11
CA THR A 84 13.69 -20.13 -5.33
C THR A 84 12.43 -19.33 -5.03
N GLY A 85 11.58 -19.83 -4.11
CA GLY A 85 10.40 -19.12 -3.63
C GLY A 85 10.77 -17.81 -2.94
N SER A 86 11.79 -17.80 -2.09
CA SER A 86 12.28 -16.59 -1.42
C SER A 86 12.78 -15.54 -2.42
N ILE A 87 13.51 -15.95 -3.46
CA ILE A 87 13.96 -15.05 -4.53
C ILE A 87 12.77 -14.43 -5.26
N GLY A 88 11.79 -15.24 -5.65
CA GLY A 88 10.57 -14.76 -6.31
C GLY A 88 9.79 -13.76 -5.45
N MET A 89 9.59 -14.09 -4.17
CA MET A 89 8.91 -13.22 -3.22
C MET A 89 9.66 -11.91 -2.98
N THR A 90 10.99 -11.92 -2.98
CA THR A 90 11.81 -10.71 -2.83
C THR A 90 11.51 -9.69 -3.93
N GLY A 91 11.31 -10.15 -5.18
CA GLY A 91 10.97 -9.26 -6.30
C GLY A 91 9.61 -8.58 -6.13
N LEU A 92 8.59 -9.32 -5.70
CA LEU A 92 7.25 -8.79 -5.42
C LEU A 92 7.28 -7.79 -4.25
N ILE A 93 7.96 -8.16 -3.17
CA ILE A 93 8.14 -7.29 -2.00
C ILE A 93 8.86 -6.00 -2.41
N ALA A 94 9.91 -6.08 -3.24
CA ALA A 94 10.64 -4.90 -3.70
C ALA A 94 9.75 -3.96 -4.54
N HIS A 95 8.91 -4.51 -5.42
CA HIS A 95 7.93 -3.73 -6.18
C HIS A 95 6.97 -2.97 -5.25
N ASP A 96 6.33 -3.70 -4.32
CA ASP A 96 5.31 -3.12 -3.44
C ASP A 96 5.90 -2.10 -2.47
N THR A 97 7.06 -2.40 -1.86
CA THR A 97 7.71 -1.48 -0.92
C THR A 97 8.24 -0.22 -1.60
N THR A 98 8.68 -0.31 -2.85
CA THR A 98 9.03 0.87 -3.66
C THR A 98 7.80 1.76 -3.84
N PHE A 99 6.66 1.17 -4.19
CA PHE A 99 5.39 1.88 -4.27
C PHE A 99 5.01 2.53 -2.94
N PHE A 100 5.16 1.83 -1.80
CA PHE A 100 4.83 2.38 -0.47
C PHE A 100 5.65 3.63 -0.16
N VAL A 101 6.95 3.58 -0.43
CA VAL A 101 7.85 4.72 -0.22
C VAL A 101 7.47 5.89 -1.14
N TYR A 102 7.07 5.65 -2.38
CA TYR A 102 6.63 6.71 -3.28
C TYR A 102 5.31 7.35 -2.85
N VAL A 103 4.34 6.57 -2.38
CA VAL A 103 3.09 7.12 -1.82
C VAL A 103 3.39 7.99 -0.59
N GLU A 104 4.21 7.50 0.33
CA GLU A 104 4.59 8.28 1.51
C GLU A 104 5.35 9.55 1.14
N HIS A 105 6.22 9.49 0.12
CA HIS A 105 6.92 10.66 -0.37
C HIS A 105 5.94 11.74 -0.86
N VAL A 106 4.96 11.38 -1.68
CA VAL A 106 3.98 12.35 -2.20
C VAL A 106 3.02 12.84 -1.12
N CYS A 107 2.62 11.99 -0.17
CA CYS A 107 1.89 12.43 1.02
C CYS A 107 2.69 13.47 1.83
N GLY A 108 4.01 13.26 1.96
CA GLY A 108 4.91 14.23 2.57
C GLY A 108 5.02 15.54 1.79
N LEU A 109 4.99 15.49 0.45
CA LEU A 109 4.94 16.70 -0.39
C LEU A 109 3.64 17.48 -0.17
N PHE A 110 2.48 16.81 -0.15
CA PHE A 110 1.21 17.45 0.17
C PHE A 110 1.19 18.02 1.60
N ALA A 111 1.74 17.31 2.58
CA ALA A 111 1.86 17.81 3.95
C ALA A 111 2.69 19.09 4.05
N ILE A 112 3.82 19.17 3.32
CA ILE A 112 4.63 20.39 3.24
C ILE A 112 3.86 21.52 2.56
N VAL A 113 3.16 21.21 1.47
CA VAL A 113 2.35 22.20 0.75
C VAL A 113 1.27 22.78 1.65
N GLY A 114 0.53 21.93 2.36
CA GLY A 114 -0.45 22.35 3.35
C GLY A 114 0.18 23.20 4.47
N PHE A 115 1.30 22.76 5.03
CA PHE A 115 2.05 23.50 6.06
C PHE A 115 2.44 24.91 5.56
N ARG A 116 2.96 25.02 4.33
CA ARG A 116 3.35 26.31 3.76
C ARG A 116 2.17 27.25 3.58
N PHE A 117 1.03 26.74 3.13
CA PHE A 117 -0.17 27.56 2.95
C PHE A 117 -0.79 28.00 4.27
N GLU A 118 -0.84 27.11 5.26
CA GLU A 118 -1.31 27.44 6.61
C GLU A 118 -0.49 28.59 7.24
N HIS A 119 0.83 28.52 7.10
CA HIS A 119 1.77 29.48 7.72
C HIS A 119 2.03 30.72 6.86
N VAL A 120 1.51 30.78 5.63
CA VAL A 120 1.72 31.94 4.74
C VAL A 120 1.15 33.22 5.35
N SER A 121 0.06 33.09 6.11
CA SER A 121 -0.60 34.18 6.80
C SER A 121 0.12 34.58 8.11
N HIS A 122 0.66 33.59 8.85
CA HIS A 122 1.32 33.79 10.15
C HIS A 122 2.74 34.35 10.07
N LYS A 123 3.47 34.17 8.96
CA LYS A 123 4.83 34.72 8.78
C LYS A 123 4.94 36.24 9.03
N ARG A 124 3.81 36.95 9.01
CA ARG A 124 3.69 38.38 9.29
C ARG A 124 3.65 38.74 10.78
N SER A 125 2.98 37.98 11.65
CA SER A 125 2.85 38.40 13.08
C SER A 125 4.21 38.49 13.79
N THR A 126 5.19 37.70 13.34
CA THR A 126 6.57 37.73 13.84
C THR A 126 7.45 38.75 13.11
N MET A 127 7.21 39.01 11.81
CA MET A 127 8.00 39.97 11.01
C MET A 127 7.57 41.43 11.18
N GLU A 128 6.34 41.71 11.60
CA GLU A 128 5.85 43.06 11.89
C GLU A 128 6.65 43.79 12.96
N LYS A 129 7.43 43.08 13.79
CA LYS A 129 8.36 43.72 14.73
C LYS A 129 9.61 44.32 14.07
N ASN A 130 9.99 43.90 12.84
CA ASN A 130 11.37 44.12 12.36
C ASN A 130 11.56 44.70 10.94
N MET A 131 10.54 44.95 10.09
CA MET A 131 10.85 45.53 8.74
C MET A 131 9.73 46.31 8.04
N PHE A 132 10.04 47.56 7.66
CA PHE A 132 9.23 48.50 6.87
C PHE A 132 9.37 48.30 5.33
N ASN A 133 9.47 47.06 4.82
CA ASN A 133 9.66 46.80 3.38
C ASN A 133 8.50 46.01 2.77
N HIS A 134 8.08 46.42 1.55
CA HIS A 134 6.98 45.92 0.70
C HIS A 134 6.37 44.55 1.11
N PRO A 135 5.31 44.55 1.95
CA PRO A 135 4.69 43.33 2.47
C PRO A 135 4.08 42.44 1.38
N ASP A 136 3.55 43.03 0.31
CA ASP A 136 2.89 42.31 -0.79
C ASP A 136 3.86 41.41 -1.57
N ALA A 137 5.11 41.85 -1.76
CA ALA A 137 6.12 41.10 -2.50
C ALA A 137 6.53 39.81 -1.77
N VAL A 138 6.52 39.81 -0.43
CA VAL A 138 6.85 38.64 0.40
C VAL A 138 5.72 37.61 0.36
N TYR A 139 4.47 38.05 0.47
CA TYR A 139 3.30 37.18 0.29
C TYR A 139 3.31 36.56 -1.10
N HIS A 140 3.47 37.39 -2.13
CA HIS A 140 3.51 36.93 -3.50
C HIS A 140 4.58 35.86 -3.72
N LYS A 141 5.82 36.12 -3.27
CA LYS A 141 6.93 35.17 -3.40
C LYS A 141 6.63 33.84 -2.70
N ASN A 142 6.15 33.88 -1.45
CA ASN A 142 5.86 32.66 -0.69
C ASN A 142 4.73 31.86 -1.32
N ILE A 143 3.64 32.51 -1.74
CA ILE A 143 2.49 31.86 -2.39
C ILE A 143 2.91 31.23 -3.71
N VAL A 144 3.69 31.92 -4.55
CA VAL A 144 4.19 31.36 -5.81
C VAL A 144 5.05 30.12 -5.58
N ILE A 145 5.92 30.14 -4.57
CA ILE A 145 6.74 28.98 -4.20
C ILE A 145 5.86 27.80 -3.72
N SER A 146 4.83 28.08 -2.91
CA SER A 146 3.88 27.05 -2.45
C SER A 146 3.05 26.47 -3.59
N ILE A 147 2.59 27.31 -4.53
CA ILE A 147 1.88 26.87 -5.74
C ILE A 147 2.78 25.98 -6.60
N TYR A 148 4.04 26.37 -6.80
CA TYR A 148 4.99 25.55 -7.53
C TYR A 148 5.21 24.18 -6.87
N ALA A 149 5.33 24.14 -5.54
CA ALA A 149 5.44 22.90 -4.80
C ALA A 149 4.17 22.04 -4.89
N HIS A 150 2.98 22.64 -4.79
CA HIS A 150 1.71 21.95 -4.96
C HIS A 150 1.57 21.33 -6.35
N HIS A 151 1.91 22.10 -7.39
CA HIS A 151 1.91 21.60 -8.76
C HIS A 151 2.87 20.41 -8.93
N LYS A 152 4.05 20.45 -8.29
CA LYS A 152 4.99 19.33 -8.31
C LYS A 152 4.49 18.10 -7.56
N ALA A 153 3.78 18.27 -6.44
CA ALA A 153 3.15 17.15 -5.74
C ALA A 153 2.07 16.49 -6.61
N LEU A 154 1.21 17.28 -7.26
CA LEU A 154 0.19 16.79 -8.19
C LEU A 154 0.82 16.04 -9.38
N GLN A 155 1.84 16.63 -10.02
CA GLN A 155 2.57 15.97 -11.12
C GLN A 155 3.17 14.62 -10.69
N PHE A 156 3.70 14.54 -9.48
CA PHE A 156 4.26 13.29 -8.97
C PHE A 156 3.16 12.26 -8.68
N ALA A 157 2.02 12.67 -8.13
CA ALA A 157 0.87 11.78 -7.92
C ALA A 157 0.32 11.24 -9.25
N GLU A 158 0.18 12.08 -10.27
CA GLU A 158 -0.24 11.69 -11.62
C GLU A 158 0.78 10.75 -12.29
N PHE A 159 2.07 11.02 -12.10
CA PHE A 159 3.13 10.13 -12.59
C PHE A 159 3.09 8.76 -11.90
N LEU A 160 2.89 8.73 -10.59
CA LEU A 160 2.75 7.48 -9.82
C LEU A 160 1.53 6.69 -10.29
N GLU A 161 0.38 7.35 -10.45
CA GLU A 161 -0.84 6.72 -10.91
C GLU A 161 -0.68 6.13 -12.31
N SER A 162 -0.13 6.88 -13.27
CA SER A 162 0.07 6.40 -14.64
C SER A 162 1.08 5.26 -14.75
N THR A 163 2.09 5.24 -13.87
CA THR A 163 3.11 4.18 -13.82
C THR A 163 2.52 2.86 -13.32
N PHE A 164 1.70 2.89 -12.26
CA PHE A 164 1.23 1.68 -11.58
C PHE A 164 -0.17 1.21 -12.00
N THR A 165 -0.99 2.05 -12.68
CA THR A 165 -2.40 1.73 -12.94
C THR A 165 -2.63 0.41 -13.69
N ILE A 166 -1.80 0.10 -14.70
CA ILE A 166 -1.92 -1.15 -15.47
C ILE A 166 -1.41 -2.34 -14.64
N SER A 167 -0.26 -2.19 -13.96
CA SER A 167 0.31 -3.23 -13.09
C SER A 167 -0.70 -3.65 -12.02
N PHE A 168 -1.33 -2.68 -11.37
CA PHE A 168 -2.36 -2.90 -10.38
C PHE A 168 -3.65 -3.49 -10.94
N ALA A 169 -4.04 -3.18 -12.18
CA ALA A 169 -5.18 -3.83 -12.81
C ALA A 169 -4.95 -5.35 -12.96
N VAL A 170 -3.76 -5.72 -13.43
CA VAL A 170 -3.35 -7.11 -13.57
C VAL A 170 -3.28 -7.80 -12.20
N GLN A 171 -2.68 -7.14 -11.21
CA GLN A 171 -2.56 -7.64 -9.84
C GLN A 171 -3.93 -7.85 -9.18
N LEU A 172 -4.87 -6.90 -9.36
CA LEU A 172 -6.23 -7.00 -8.82
C LEU A 172 -6.99 -8.19 -9.42
N LEU A 173 -6.81 -8.46 -10.71
CA LEU A 173 -7.39 -9.63 -11.37
C LEU A 173 -6.84 -10.93 -10.75
N PHE A 174 -5.52 -11.04 -10.60
CA PHE A 174 -4.89 -12.21 -9.98
C PHE A 174 -5.33 -12.42 -8.53
N VAL A 175 -5.40 -11.35 -7.74
CA VAL A 175 -5.86 -11.41 -6.34
C VAL A 175 -7.33 -11.84 -6.27
N THR A 176 -8.20 -11.32 -7.13
CA THR A 176 -9.64 -11.65 -7.12
C THR A 176 -9.89 -13.11 -7.51
N VAL A 177 -9.24 -13.58 -8.57
CA VAL A 177 -9.33 -14.99 -9.01
C VAL A 177 -8.70 -15.92 -7.96
N GLY A 178 -7.51 -15.55 -7.46
CA GLY A 178 -6.80 -16.32 -6.45
C GLY A 178 -7.55 -16.45 -5.12
N LEU A 179 -8.14 -15.36 -4.63
CA LEU A 179 -8.98 -15.37 -3.42
C LEU A 179 -10.18 -16.30 -3.61
N SER A 180 -10.87 -16.22 -4.75
CA SER A 180 -12.02 -17.08 -5.04
C SER A 180 -11.66 -18.56 -5.02
N ILE A 181 -10.56 -18.95 -5.71
CA ILE A 181 -10.10 -20.34 -5.77
C ILE A 181 -9.66 -20.83 -4.38
N THR A 182 -8.86 -20.05 -3.67
CA THR A 182 -8.30 -20.48 -2.37
C THR A 182 -9.36 -20.58 -1.28
N LEU A 183 -10.42 -19.79 -1.35
CA LEU A 183 -11.53 -19.86 -0.40
C LEU A 183 -12.38 -21.13 -0.60
N VAL A 184 -12.57 -21.58 -1.84
CA VAL A 184 -13.17 -22.89 -2.15
C VAL A 184 -12.26 -24.04 -1.70
N GLN A 185 -10.96 -23.95 -1.96
CA GLN A 185 -10.01 -24.98 -1.51
C GLN A 185 -9.98 -25.08 0.01
N LEU A 186 -10.05 -23.95 0.72
CA LEU A 186 -10.16 -23.93 2.17
C LEU A 186 -11.40 -24.69 2.66
N SER A 187 -12.58 -24.49 2.05
CA SER A 187 -13.80 -25.19 2.50
C SER A 187 -13.73 -26.70 2.29
N ILE A 188 -13.18 -27.15 1.16
CA ILE A 188 -13.01 -28.59 0.86
C ILE A 188 -12.03 -29.24 1.85
N GLN A 189 -10.96 -28.53 2.21
CA GLN A 189 -9.85 -29.07 3.01
C GLN A 189 -9.99 -28.84 4.51
N LEU A 190 -11.15 -28.39 5.02
CA LEU A 190 -11.37 -28.11 6.45
C LEU A 190 -11.06 -29.28 7.39
N HIS A 191 -11.21 -30.52 6.91
CA HIS A 191 -10.91 -31.73 7.67
C HIS A 191 -9.41 -32.03 7.78
N ASN A 192 -8.59 -31.51 6.85
CA ASN A 192 -7.14 -31.65 6.87
C ASN A 192 -6.50 -30.37 7.40
N LEU A 193 -6.18 -30.36 8.70
CA LEU A 193 -5.69 -29.17 9.40
C LEU A 193 -4.46 -28.51 8.74
N ALA A 194 -3.55 -29.30 8.17
CA ALA A 194 -2.34 -28.78 7.53
C ALA A 194 -2.66 -28.01 6.24
N GLU A 195 -3.54 -28.56 5.40
CA GLU A 195 -3.99 -27.93 4.17
C GLU A 195 -4.89 -26.73 4.44
N ALA A 196 -5.82 -26.86 5.40
CA ALA A 196 -6.66 -25.74 5.83
C ALA A 196 -5.81 -24.56 6.33
N LEU A 197 -4.79 -24.84 7.15
CA LEU A 197 -3.85 -23.81 7.60
C LEU A 197 -3.10 -23.16 6.42
N ARG A 198 -2.67 -23.96 5.44
CA ARG A 198 -1.96 -23.46 4.25
C ARG A 198 -2.82 -22.46 3.47
N TYR A 199 -4.07 -22.81 3.17
CA TYR A 199 -4.99 -21.91 2.46
C TYR A 199 -5.38 -20.69 3.29
N PHE A 200 -5.58 -20.86 4.60
CA PHE A 200 -5.87 -19.74 5.49
C PHE A 200 -4.74 -18.71 5.51
N VAL A 201 -3.48 -19.16 5.62
CA VAL A 201 -2.30 -18.28 5.58
C VAL A 201 -2.22 -17.56 4.23
N PHE A 202 -2.47 -18.26 3.13
CA PHE A 202 -2.50 -17.65 1.80
C PHE A 202 -3.58 -16.57 1.66
N ILE A 203 -4.81 -16.84 2.09
CA ILE A 203 -5.93 -15.88 2.07
C ILE A 203 -5.59 -14.65 2.93
N SER A 204 -5.07 -14.86 4.14
CA SER A 204 -4.66 -13.75 5.00
C SER A 204 -3.57 -12.89 4.37
N ALA A 205 -2.62 -13.50 3.64
CA ALA A 205 -1.59 -12.78 2.90
C ALA A 205 -2.17 -11.93 1.77
N GLN A 206 -3.10 -12.48 0.99
CA GLN A 206 -3.77 -11.76 -0.10
C GLN A 206 -4.62 -10.60 0.41
N LEU A 207 -5.39 -10.80 1.49
CA LEU A 207 -6.20 -9.76 2.10
C LEU A 207 -5.33 -8.63 2.69
N PHE A 208 -4.25 -8.99 3.39
CA PHE A 208 -3.32 -8.00 3.93
C PHE A 208 -2.64 -7.19 2.82
N HIS A 209 -2.23 -7.85 1.74
CA HIS A 209 -1.67 -7.17 0.58
C HIS A 209 -2.63 -6.14 -0.03
N LEU A 210 -3.88 -6.54 -0.32
CA LEU A 210 -4.88 -5.63 -0.88
C LEU A 210 -5.23 -4.50 0.10
N PHE A 211 -5.31 -4.81 1.39
CA PHE A 211 -5.50 -3.81 2.45
C PHE A 211 -4.39 -2.76 2.45
N CYS A 212 -3.13 -3.15 2.37
CA CYS A 212 -2.01 -2.21 2.33
C CYS A 212 -2.08 -1.26 1.13
N LEU A 213 -2.41 -1.78 -0.06
CA LEU A 213 -2.58 -0.94 -1.26
C LEU A 213 -3.72 0.06 -1.10
N SER A 214 -4.89 -0.39 -0.62
CA SER A 214 -6.05 0.47 -0.41
C SER A 214 -5.87 1.47 0.72
N PHE A 215 -5.14 1.11 1.78
CA PHE A 215 -4.77 2.01 2.87
C PHE A 215 -3.86 3.15 2.38
N LEU A 216 -2.85 2.84 1.57
CA LEU A 216 -1.97 3.84 0.99
C LEU A 216 -2.69 4.73 -0.03
N GLY A 217 -3.57 4.15 -0.86
CA GLY A 217 -4.44 4.90 -1.75
C GLY A 217 -5.33 5.88 -0.99
N GLN A 218 -5.97 5.43 0.10
CA GLN A 218 -6.75 6.30 0.98
C GLN A 218 -5.90 7.42 1.57
N LYS A 219 -4.69 7.11 2.05
CA LYS A 219 -3.80 8.11 2.63
C LYS A 219 -3.43 9.21 1.63
N LEU A 220 -3.20 8.86 0.36
CA LEU A 220 -2.96 9.86 -0.69
C LEU A 220 -4.17 10.76 -0.91
N ILE A 221 -5.36 10.18 -0.98
CA ILE A 221 -6.63 10.90 -1.11
C ILE A 221 -6.76 11.92 0.02
N ASP A 222 -6.60 11.46 1.26
CA ASP A 222 -6.75 12.29 2.47
C ASP A 222 -5.76 13.46 2.47
N HIS A 223 -4.47 13.20 2.19
CA HIS A 223 -3.44 14.27 2.18
C HIS A 223 -3.65 15.27 1.03
N SER A 224 -4.14 14.81 -0.11
CA SER A 224 -4.44 15.71 -1.24
C SER A 224 -5.60 16.66 -0.91
N LEU A 225 -6.64 16.16 -0.24
CA LEU A 225 -7.80 16.95 0.17
C LEU A 225 -7.48 17.90 1.34
N GLU A 226 -6.68 17.46 2.32
CA GLU A 226 -6.27 18.26 3.49
C GLU A 226 -5.58 19.57 3.08
N THR A 227 -4.98 19.64 1.89
CA THR A 227 -4.40 20.88 1.36
C THR A 227 -5.44 22.01 1.25
N CYS A 228 -6.66 21.69 0.82
CA CYS A 228 -7.75 22.67 0.75
C CYS A 228 -8.14 23.18 2.14
N ASP A 229 -8.28 22.26 3.10
CA ASP A 229 -8.69 22.56 4.47
C ASP A 229 -7.65 23.44 5.17
N LYS A 230 -6.35 23.16 5.01
CA LYS A 230 -5.27 23.98 5.57
C LYS A 230 -5.24 25.40 5.02
N ILE A 231 -5.56 25.58 3.73
CA ILE A 231 -5.71 26.92 3.17
C ILE A 231 -6.94 27.59 3.77
N TYR A 232 -8.07 26.88 3.86
CA TYR A 232 -9.34 27.42 4.36
C TYR A 232 -9.23 27.92 5.82
N TYR A 233 -8.60 27.13 6.69
CA TYR A 233 -8.41 27.47 8.11
C TYR A 233 -7.30 28.49 8.37
N SER A 234 -6.48 28.80 7.37
CA SER A 234 -5.49 29.87 7.49
C SER A 234 -6.15 31.25 7.54
N LEU A 235 -5.42 32.28 8.00
CA LEU A 235 -5.89 33.67 7.96
C LEU A 235 -5.77 34.26 6.53
N TRP A 236 -6.11 33.49 5.49
CA TRP A 236 -5.93 33.88 4.07
C TRP A 236 -6.69 35.16 3.70
N TYR A 237 -7.80 35.45 4.37
CA TYR A 237 -8.58 36.68 4.19
C TYR A 237 -7.84 37.96 4.64
N THR A 238 -6.73 37.83 5.37
CA THR A 238 -5.86 38.96 5.79
C THR A 238 -4.75 39.29 4.79
N ILE A 239 -4.56 38.44 3.78
CA ILE A 239 -3.55 38.58 2.71
C ILE A 239 -4.06 39.59 1.65
N PRO A 240 -3.21 40.28 0.87
CA PRO A 240 -3.70 41.20 -0.16
C PRO A 240 -4.58 40.51 -1.22
N VAL A 241 -5.55 41.26 -1.79
CA VAL A 241 -6.63 40.73 -2.65
C VAL A 241 -6.11 39.96 -3.88
N LYS A 242 -4.99 40.40 -4.45
CA LYS A 242 -4.39 39.73 -5.62
C LYS A 242 -3.94 38.32 -5.27
N GLU A 243 -3.31 38.15 -4.13
CA GLU A 243 -2.82 36.89 -3.59
C GLU A 243 -3.96 36.00 -3.07
N GLN A 244 -5.03 36.57 -2.50
CA GLN A 244 -6.25 35.82 -2.15
C GLN A 244 -6.82 35.08 -3.36
N LYS A 245 -6.91 35.75 -4.52
CA LYS A 245 -7.38 35.13 -5.77
C LYS A 245 -6.52 33.93 -6.18
N LEU A 246 -5.20 34.01 -5.99
CA LEU A 246 -4.30 32.87 -6.26
C LEU A 246 -4.62 31.69 -5.35
N LEU A 247 -4.83 31.92 -4.06
CA LEU A 247 -5.20 30.87 -3.11
C LEU A 247 -6.55 30.24 -3.46
N MET A 248 -7.54 31.01 -3.93
CA MET A 248 -8.82 30.46 -4.38
C MET A 248 -8.65 29.47 -5.53
N PHE A 249 -7.75 29.72 -6.49
CA PHE A 249 -7.44 28.75 -7.55
C PHE A 249 -6.82 27.48 -7.01
N VAL A 250 -5.92 27.59 -6.02
CA VAL A 250 -5.30 26.43 -5.36
C VAL A 250 -6.35 25.60 -4.63
N MET A 251 -7.22 26.24 -3.85
CA MET A 251 -8.32 25.57 -3.14
C MET A 251 -9.23 24.86 -4.13
N ARG A 252 -9.64 25.54 -5.21
CA ARG A 252 -10.46 24.92 -6.25
C ARG A 252 -9.82 23.66 -6.82
N LYS A 253 -8.50 23.67 -7.09
CA LYS A 253 -7.79 22.49 -7.58
C LYS A 253 -7.65 21.40 -6.51
N SER A 254 -7.49 21.77 -5.24
CA SER A 254 -7.29 20.84 -4.12
C SER A 254 -8.56 20.12 -3.67
N ILE A 255 -9.74 20.52 -4.18
CA ILE A 255 -11.00 19.77 -3.98
C ILE A 255 -11.00 18.46 -4.81
N GLU A 256 -10.26 18.42 -5.91
CA GLU A 256 -10.09 17.21 -6.70
C GLU A 256 -9.00 16.34 -6.06
N ALA A 257 -9.42 15.24 -5.44
CA ALA A 257 -8.50 14.31 -4.80
C ALA A 257 -7.53 13.67 -5.81
N SER A 258 -6.29 13.48 -5.37
CA SER A 258 -5.32 12.64 -6.08
C SER A 258 -5.60 11.17 -5.77
N VAL A 259 -6.06 10.42 -6.76
CA VAL A 259 -6.50 9.02 -6.60
C VAL A 259 -5.52 8.07 -7.28
N LEU A 260 -5.34 6.88 -6.69
CA LEU A 260 -4.66 5.76 -7.34
C LEU A 260 -5.69 4.76 -7.84
N THR A 261 -5.50 4.24 -9.04
CA THR A 261 -6.47 3.34 -9.66
C THR A 261 -5.82 2.06 -10.17
N ALA A 262 -6.62 1.01 -10.28
CA ALA A 262 -6.32 -0.17 -11.07
C ALA A 262 -7.10 -0.07 -12.39
N GLY A 263 -6.39 0.18 -13.49
CA GLY A 263 -6.96 0.24 -14.84
C GLY A 263 -8.06 1.29 -15.03
N LYS A 264 -8.05 2.38 -14.24
CA LYS A 264 -9.11 3.42 -14.22
C LYS A 264 -10.51 2.93 -13.83
N ILE A 265 -10.65 1.68 -13.39
CA ILE A 265 -11.94 1.05 -13.05
C ILE A 265 -12.11 0.93 -11.54
N TYR A 266 -11.04 0.56 -10.84
CA TYR A 266 -11.03 0.41 -9.39
C TYR A 266 -10.21 1.51 -8.75
N ILE A 267 -10.74 2.20 -7.75
CA ILE A 267 -9.98 3.19 -6.97
C ILE A 267 -9.47 2.51 -5.71
N PHE A 268 -8.19 2.67 -5.40
CA PHE A 268 -7.61 2.19 -4.15
C PHE A 268 -8.09 3.06 -2.98
N SER A 269 -9.12 2.60 -2.28
CA SER A 269 -9.69 3.20 -1.08
C SER A 269 -10.12 2.11 -0.10
N LEU A 270 -10.26 2.46 1.18
CA LEU A 270 -10.73 1.50 2.20
C LEU A 270 -12.19 1.07 1.97
N GLU A 271 -13.00 1.96 1.39
CA GLU A 271 -14.36 1.65 0.95
C GLU A 271 -14.36 0.54 -0.11
N ASN A 272 -13.57 0.72 -1.17
CA ASN A 272 -13.48 -0.25 -2.26
C ASN A 272 -12.77 -1.55 -1.86
N PHE A 273 -11.90 -1.53 -0.84
CA PHE A 273 -11.38 -2.75 -0.24
C PHE A 273 -12.51 -3.56 0.40
N THR A 274 -13.36 -2.90 1.17
CA THR A 274 -14.47 -3.54 1.87
C THR A 274 -15.47 -4.14 0.89
N THR A 275 -15.75 -3.45 -0.23
CA THR A 275 -16.64 -3.98 -1.27
C THR A 275 -16.08 -5.26 -1.92
N ILE A 276 -14.77 -5.32 -2.21
CA ILE A 276 -14.14 -6.56 -2.72
C ILE A 276 -14.30 -7.70 -1.72
N VAL A 277 -13.98 -7.47 -0.45
CA VAL A 277 -14.09 -8.52 0.58
C VAL A 277 -15.53 -9.03 0.69
N GLN A 278 -16.52 -8.12 0.66
CA GLN A 278 -17.93 -8.48 0.67
C GLN A 278 -18.32 -9.30 -0.56
N SER A 279 -17.91 -8.88 -1.77
CA SER A 279 -18.16 -9.63 -3.00
C SER A 279 -17.54 -11.02 -2.99
N SER A 280 -16.29 -11.16 -2.52
CA SER A 280 -15.63 -12.47 -2.38
C SER A 280 -16.38 -13.39 -1.41
N MET A 281 -16.86 -12.87 -0.28
CA MET A 281 -17.68 -13.64 0.67
C MET A 281 -19.02 -14.06 0.09
N SER A 282 -19.66 -13.20 -0.72
CA SER A 282 -20.90 -13.54 -1.44
C SER A 282 -20.66 -14.64 -2.48
N TYR A 283 -19.60 -14.54 -3.29
CA TYR A 283 -19.24 -15.58 -4.26
C TYR A 283 -18.90 -16.90 -3.59
N PHE A 284 -18.17 -16.86 -2.46
CA PHE A 284 -17.93 -18.05 -1.65
C PHE A 284 -19.22 -18.68 -1.16
N THR A 285 -20.11 -17.91 -0.56
CA THR A 285 -21.40 -18.42 -0.06
C THR A 285 -22.20 -19.08 -1.18
N LEU A 286 -22.21 -18.48 -2.38
CA LEU A 286 -22.85 -19.04 -3.57
C LEU A 286 -22.16 -20.34 -4.03
N LEU A 287 -20.83 -20.36 -4.13
CA LEU A 287 -20.09 -21.56 -4.54
C LEU A 287 -20.23 -22.71 -3.54
N SER A 288 -20.23 -22.42 -2.25
CA SER A 288 -20.48 -23.41 -1.18
C SER A 288 -21.94 -23.88 -1.11
N SER A 289 -22.88 -23.18 -1.72
CA SER A 289 -24.29 -23.62 -1.79
C SER A 289 -24.53 -24.65 -2.89
N PHE A 290 -23.65 -24.71 -3.90
CA PHE A 290 -23.60 -25.87 -4.78
C PHE A 290 -22.87 -26.97 -4.00
N ASP A 291 -23.46 -28.16 -3.88
CA ASP A 291 -22.80 -29.30 -3.24
C ASP A 291 -21.48 -29.63 -3.99
N VAL A 292 -20.36 -29.08 -3.51
CA VAL A 292 -18.99 -29.36 -3.95
C VAL A 292 -18.33 -30.34 -3.00
#